data_AF-A0A7X3VXV3-F1
#
_entry.id   AF-A0A7X3VXV3-F1
#
_cell.length_a   1.000
_cell.length_b   1.000
_cell.length_c   1.000
_cell.angle_alpha   90.00
_cell.angle_beta   90.00
_cell.angle_gamma   90.00
#
_symmetry.space_group_name_H-M   'P 1'
#
loop_
_entity.id
_entity.type
_entity.pdbx_description
1 polymer ?
#
loop_
_entity_poly.entity_id
_entity_poly.type
_entity_poly.pdbx_seq_one_letter_code
_entity_poly.pdbx_strand_id
1 'polypeptide(L)'
;MLIQWIAPLAAESPEIIVAVLFSLRANPVAGLTTLISSSVNQLTLLVGSMAVIFSISAGEILSFPLDDRQTVEFLLTTAVSAAALMLIAKRVVSWNAGAILLLLFAAHLFFPESDDRLRFVFLYIGLALGLVAIDWERVKSLFREEPWALG
;
A
#
# COMPACT_ATOMS: atom_id res chain seq x y z
N MET A 1 -19.89 5.37 4.10
CA MET A 1 -18.84 5.84 3.16
C MET A 1 -18.10 7.09 3.63
N LEU A 2 -18.70 8.10 4.29
CA LEU A 2 -17.93 9.30 4.70
C LEU A 2 -16.92 9.04 5.82
N ILE A 3 -17.29 8.21 6.82
CA ILE A 3 -16.46 7.97 8.01
C ILE A 3 -15.15 7.21 7.71
N GLN A 4 -15.17 6.33 6.70
CA GLN A 4 -14.01 5.54 6.28
C GLN A 4 -12.92 6.38 5.59
N TRP A 5 -13.25 7.59 5.14
CA TRP A 5 -12.29 8.48 4.47
C TRP A 5 -11.79 9.56 5.43
N ILE A 6 -12.66 10.09 6.28
CA ILE A 6 -12.30 11.18 7.20
C ILE A 6 -11.40 10.69 8.33
N ALA A 7 -11.70 9.54 8.94
CA ALA A 7 -10.93 9.05 10.09
C ALA A 7 -9.47 8.73 9.72
N PRO A 8 -9.19 7.99 8.63
CA PRO A 8 -7.80 7.75 8.22
C PRO A 8 -7.11 9.03 7.77
N LEU A 9 -7.78 9.90 7.00
CA LEU A 9 -7.15 11.15 6.55
C LEU A 9 -6.70 12.02 7.73
N ALA A 10 -7.52 12.11 8.79
CA ALA A 10 -7.16 12.84 9.99
C ALA A 10 -6.01 12.18 10.77
N ALA A 11 -6.05 10.85 10.94
CA ALA A 11 -5.02 10.11 11.67
C ALA A 11 -3.66 10.14 10.97
N GLU A 12 -3.65 10.09 9.63
CA GLU A 12 -2.45 10.03 8.79
C GLU A 12 -1.90 11.42 8.41
N SER A 13 -2.69 12.49 8.59
CA SER A 13 -2.30 13.87 8.23
C SER A 13 -0.96 14.32 8.83
N PRO A 14 -0.66 14.09 10.13
CA PRO A 14 0.63 14.48 10.70
C PRO A 14 1.83 13.81 10.00
N GLU A 15 1.70 12.53 9.64
CA GLU A 15 2.76 11.76 8.98
C GLU A 15 2.99 12.26 7.55
N ILE A 16 1.90 12.52 6.82
CA ILE A 16 1.96 13.09 5.47
C ILE A 16 2.64 14.47 5.50
N ILE A 17 2.30 15.32 6.48
CA ILE A 17 2.92 16.64 6.65
C ILE A 17 4.43 16.49 6.86
N VAL A 18 4.87 15.58 7.74
CA VAL A 18 6.30 15.32 7.97
C VAL A 18 7.01 14.86 6.71
N ALA A 19 6.41 13.95 5.93
CA ALA A 19 6.96 13.48 4.68
C ALA A 19 7.10 14.61 3.63
N VAL A 20 6.08 15.48 3.53
CA VAL A 20 6.10 16.66 2.66
C VAL A 20 7.19 17.64 3.10
N LEU A 21 7.34 17.90 4.40
CA LEU A 21 8.39 18.79 4.92
C LEU A 21 9.79 18.27 4.60
N PHE A 22 10.03 16.96 4.68
CA PHE A 22 11.30 16.38 4.25
C PHE A 22 11.54 16.55 2.75
N SER A 23 10.52 16.33 1.93
CA SER A 23 10.60 16.54 0.48
C SER A 23 10.91 18.00 0.12
N LEU A 24 10.22 18.96 0.75
CA LEU A 24 10.44 20.40 0.56
C LEU A 24 11.83 20.87 1.03
N ARG A 25 12.43 20.17 1.99
CA ARG A 25 13.81 20.42 2.45
C ARG A 25 14.88 19.72 1.60
N ALA A 26 14.56 19.37 0.36
CA ALA A 26 15.43 18.63 -0.55
C ALA A 26 15.91 17.26 -0.01
N ASN A 27 15.11 16.64 0.87
CA ASN A 27 15.33 15.27 1.35
C ASN A 27 14.13 14.35 1.01
N PRO A 28 13.85 14.11 -0.28
CA PRO A 28 12.73 13.28 -0.72
C PRO A 28 12.88 11.81 -0.30
N VAL A 29 14.11 11.34 -0.09
CA VAL A 29 14.38 9.97 0.38
C VAL A 29 13.83 9.77 1.79
N ALA A 30 14.10 10.71 2.72
CA ALA A 30 13.53 10.63 4.06
C ALA A 30 12.00 10.64 4.04
N GLY A 31 11.40 11.53 3.22
CA GLY A 31 9.94 11.59 3.08
C GLY A 31 9.33 10.28 2.54
N LEU A 32 9.93 9.70 1.49
CA LEU A 32 9.48 8.41 0.94
C LEU A 32 9.67 7.27 1.95
N THR A 33 10.80 7.20 2.66
CA THR A 33 11.04 6.19 3.68
C THR A 33 10.01 6.26 4.81
N THR A 34 9.63 7.46 5.25
CA THR A 34 8.55 7.65 6.23
C THR A 34 7.23 7.10 5.73
N LEU A 35 6.81 7.44 4.50
CA LEU A 35 5.54 6.97 3.93
C LEU A 35 5.51 5.46 3.70
N ILE A 36 6.61 4.89 3.22
CA ILE A 36 6.76 3.43 3.02
C ILE A 36 6.68 2.72 4.37
N SER A 37 7.40 3.22 5.37
CA SER A 37 7.39 2.65 6.72
C SER A 37 5.99 2.66 7.32
N SER A 38 5.25 3.76 7.19
CA SER A 38 3.86 3.84 7.68
C SER A 38 2.95 2.84 6.97
N SER A 39 3.06 2.73 5.64
CA SER A 39 2.29 1.76 4.85
C SER A 39 2.57 0.31 5.26
N VAL A 40 3.83 -0.04 5.53
CA VAL A 40 4.22 -1.37 6.03
C VAL A 40 3.63 -1.61 7.42
N ASN A 41 3.71 -0.64 8.32
CA ASN A 41 3.15 -0.75 9.67
C ASN A 41 1.63 -0.96 9.64
N GLN A 42 0.91 -0.25 8.77
CA GLN A 42 -0.54 -0.39 8.60
C GLN A 42 -0.93 -1.77 8.05
N LEU A 43 -0.19 -2.31 7.06
CA LEU A 43 -0.56 -3.58 6.46
C LEU A 43 -0.12 -4.81 7.27
N THR A 44 0.83 -4.64 8.19
CA THR A 44 1.37 -5.75 8.98
C THR A 44 0.90 -5.66 10.43
N LEU A 45 1.40 -4.68 11.17
CA LEU A 45 1.17 -4.56 12.61
C LEU A 45 -0.30 -4.26 12.91
N LEU A 46 -0.90 -3.29 12.21
CA LEU A 46 -2.28 -2.91 12.47
C LEU A 46 -3.24 -4.06 12.13
N VAL A 47 -3.16 -4.62 10.92
CA VAL A 47 -3.99 -5.77 10.51
C VAL A 47 -3.79 -6.97 11.44
N GLY A 48 -2.54 -7.30 11.79
CA GLY A 48 -2.24 -8.38 12.73
C GLY A 48 -2.81 -8.12 14.12
N SER A 49 -2.71 -6.89 14.62
CA SER A 49 -3.25 -6.51 15.92
C SER A 49 -4.77 -6.63 15.98
N MET A 50 -5.49 -6.32 14.89
CA MET A 50 -6.93 -6.50 14.82
C MET A 50 -7.33 -7.96 15.01
N ALA A 51 -6.67 -8.90 14.32
CA ALA A 51 -6.95 -10.32 14.44
C ALA A 51 -6.65 -10.86 15.86
N VAL A 52 -5.54 -10.40 16.46
CA VAL A 52 -5.14 -10.78 17.82
C VAL A 52 -6.13 -10.24 18.87
N ILE A 53 -6.44 -8.95 18.81
CA ILE A 53 -7.37 -8.30 19.74
C ILE A 53 -8.77 -8.93 19.63
N PHE A 54 -9.22 -9.24 18.41
CA PHE A 54 -10.49 -9.93 18.19
C PHE A 54 -10.54 -11.30 18.90
N SER A 55 -9.52 -12.13 18.70
CA SER A 55 -9.41 -13.44 19.37
C SER A 55 -9.38 -13.31 20.90
N ILE A 56 -8.59 -12.34 21.42
CA ILE A 56 -8.53 -12.07 22.87
C ILE A 56 -9.90 -11.65 23.40
N SER A 57 -10.62 -10.79 22.68
CA SER A 57 -11.94 -10.30 23.09
C SER A 57 -13.01 -11.40 23.07
N ALA A 58 -12.88 -12.41 22.20
CA ALA A 58 -13.77 -13.56 22.11
C ALA A 58 -13.43 -14.65 23.16
N GLY A 59 -12.23 -14.64 23.73
CA GLY A 59 -11.76 -15.67 24.66
C GLY A 59 -11.31 -16.97 23.99
N GLU A 60 -11.24 -17.00 22.66
CA GLU A 60 -10.84 -18.15 21.85
C GLU A 60 -10.14 -17.69 20.56
N ILE A 61 -9.31 -18.55 19.97
CA ILE A 61 -8.59 -18.25 18.72
C ILE A 61 -9.59 -18.33 17.56
N LEU A 62 -9.92 -17.18 16.98
CA LEU A 62 -10.86 -17.06 15.86
C LEU A 62 -10.22 -16.35 14.67
N SER A 63 -10.63 -16.75 13.47
CA SER A 63 -10.37 -15.96 12.27
C SER A 63 -11.17 -14.66 12.33
N PHE A 64 -10.52 -13.53 12.01
CA PHE A 64 -11.22 -12.25 11.88
C PHE A 64 -12.23 -12.32 10.72
N PRO A 65 -13.55 -12.20 10.98
CA PRO A 65 -14.56 -12.34 9.95
C PRO A 65 -14.55 -11.12 9.03
N LEU A 66 -14.44 -11.36 7.72
CA LEU A 66 -14.63 -10.34 6.69
C LEU A 66 -15.89 -10.67 5.91
N ASP A 67 -16.75 -9.67 5.71
CA ASP A 67 -17.85 -9.80 4.76
C ASP A 67 -17.34 -9.73 3.30
N ASP A 68 -18.22 -10.01 2.33
CA ASP A 68 -17.84 -10.02 0.91
C ASP A 68 -17.27 -8.67 0.46
N ARG A 69 -17.81 -7.56 0.98
CA ARG A 69 -17.36 -6.22 0.63
C ARG A 69 -15.98 -5.93 1.21
N GLN A 70 -15.77 -6.20 2.49
CA GLN A 70 -14.52 -6.02 3.21
C GLN A 70 -13.41 -6.89 2.60
N THR A 71 -13.74 -8.10 2.15
CA THR A 71 -12.81 -8.97 1.44
C THR A 71 -12.35 -8.32 0.13
N VAL A 72 -13.26 -7.76 -0.67
CA VAL A 72 -12.92 -7.03 -1.90
C VAL A 72 -12.10 -5.77 -1.60
N GLU A 73 -12.42 -5.03 -0.54
CA GLU A 73 -11.67 -3.84 -0.12
C GLU A 73 -10.25 -4.18 0.36
N PHE A 74 -10.09 -5.28 1.08
CA PHE A 74 -8.80 -5.81 1.51
C PHE A 74 -7.94 -6.28 0.32
N LEU A 75 -8.56 -6.99 -0.63
CA LEU A 75 -7.91 -7.40 -1.88
C LEU A 75 -7.46 -6.20 -2.71
N LEU A 76 -8.31 -5.18 -2.84
CA LEU A 76 -7.98 -3.95 -3.55
C LEU A 76 -6.79 -3.23 -2.91
N THR A 77 -6.80 -3.10 -1.59
CA THR A 77 -5.70 -2.48 -0.83
C THR A 77 -4.40 -3.24 -1.06
N THR A 78 -4.43 -4.57 -0.97
CA THR A 78 -3.27 -5.44 -1.21
C THR A 78 -2.74 -5.31 -2.65
N ALA A 79 -3.64 -5.24 -3.64
CA ALA A 79 -3.28 -5.07 -5.05
C ALA A 79 -2.59 -3.71 -5.31
N VAL A 80 -3.12 -2.63 -4.73
CA VAL A 80 -2.49 -1.30 -4.80
C VAL A 80 -1.11 -1.31 -4.17
N SER A 81 -0.96 -1.93 -2.98
CA SER A 81 0.34 -2.04 -2.29
C SER A 81 1.36 -2.83 -3.10
N ALA A 82 0.95 -3.93 -3.74
CA ALA A 82 1.82 -4.70 -4.62
C ALA A 82 2.29 -3.88 -5.83
N ALA A 83 1.37 -3.14 -6.47
CA ALA A 83 1.71 -2.26 -7.59
C ALA A 83 2.67 -1.13 -7.15
N ALA A 84 2.41 -0.50 -6.01
CA ALA A 84 3.26 0.54 -5.45
C ALA A 84 4.67 0.02 -5.12
N LEU A 85 4.77 -1.17 -4.53
CA LEU A 85 6.05 -1.81 -4.24
C LEU A 85 6.89 -2.02 -5.51
N MET A 86 6.27 -2.47 -6.61
CA MET A 86 6.96 -2.66 -7.89
C MET A 86 7.44 -1.34 -8.51
N LEU A 87 6.73 -0.24 -8.29
CA LEU A 87 7.17 1.08 -8.73
C LEU A 87 8.36 1.61 -7.91
N ILE A 88 8.36 1.34 -6.60
CA ILE A 88 9.44 1.75 -5.68
C ILE A 88 10.69 0.88 -5.84
N ALA A 89 10.52 -0.41 -6.16
CA ALA A 89 11.60 -1.37 -6.41
C ALA A 89 12.64 -0.87 -7.43
N LYS A 90 12.23 -0.01 -8.37
CA LYS A 90 13.13 0.61 -9.35
C LYS A 90 14.06 1.69 -8.75
N ARG A 91 14.02 1.97 -7.44
CA ARG A 91 14.78 3.04 -6.73
C ARG A 91 14.69 4.44 -7.40
N VAL A 92 13.80 4.60 -8.38
CA VAL A 92 13.58 5.80 -9.18
C VAL A 92 12.08 5.92 -9.31
N VAL A 93 11.47 6.69 -8.41
CA VAL A 93 10.05 7.02 -8.51
C VAL A 93 9.93 8.20 -9.47
N SER A 94 9.46 7.92 -10.70
CA SER A 94 9.16 8.99 -11.65
C SER A 94 7.85 9.68 -11.28
N TRP A 95 7.72 10.96 -11.63
CA TRP A 95 6.46 11.70 -11.46
C TRP A 95 5.28 10.99 -12.16
N ASN A 96 5.53 10.38 -13.33
CA ASN A 96 4.53 9.62 -14.08
C ASN A 96 4.00 8.41 -13.29
N ALA A 97 4.89 7.68 -12.61
CA ALA A 97 4.48 6.54 -11.78
C ALA A 97 3.59 6.99 -10.61
N GLY A 98 3.96 8.08 -9.93
CA GLY A 98 3.15 8.69 -8.88
C GLY A 98 1.79 9.17 -9.40
N ALA A 99 1.77 9.81 -10.57
CA ALA A 99 0.55 10.30 -11.20
C ALA A 99 -0.39 9.15 -11.60
N ILE A 100 0.13 8.04 -12.14
CA ILE A 100 -0.68 6.85 -12.49
C ILE A 100 -1.36 6.29 -11.23
N LEU A 101 -0.60 6.09 -10.14
CA LEU A 101 -1.16 5.59 -8.89
C LEU A 101 -2.23 6.54 -8.34
N LEU A 102 -1.96 7.85 -8.34
CA LEU A 102 -2.89 8.86 -7.86
C LEU A 102 -4.17 8.93 -8.69
N LEU A 103 -4.06 8.87 -10.02
CA LEU A 103 -5.22 8.92 -10.92
C LEU A 103 -6.08 7.66 -10.81
N LEU A 104 -5.46 6.47 -10.73
CA LEU A 104 -6.19 5.23 -10.49
C LEU A 104 -6.85 5.22 -9.10
N PHE A 105 -6.18 5.77 -8.09
CA PHE A 105 -6.74 5.95 -6.76
C PHE A 105 -7.96 6.88 -6.80
N ALA A 106 -7.80 8.07 -7.38
CA ALA A 106 -8.88 9.05 -7.49
C ALA A 106 -10.07 8.50 -8.30
N ALA A 107 -9.80 7.77 -9.39
CA ALA A 107 -10.84 7.16 -10.21
C ALA A 107 -11.68 6.17 -9.39
N HIS A 108 -11.07 5.26 -8.64
CA HIS A 108 -11.82 4.25 -7.89
C HIS A 108 -12.72 4.85 -6.80
N LEU A 109 -12.46 6.07 -6.31
CA LEU A 109 -13.31 6.73 -5.31
C LEU A 109 -14.75 6.96 -5.82
N PHE A 110 -14.90 7.14 -7.13
CA PHE A 110 -16.20 7.35 -7.78
C PHE A 110 -16.95 6.05 -8.09
N PHE A 111 -16.31 4.90 -7.92
CA PHE A 111 -16.88 3.57 -8.20
C PHE A 111 -16.96 2.74 -6.91
N PRO A 112 -17.97 2.98 -6.04
CA PRO A 112 -18.05 2.36 -4.72
C PRO A 112 -18.60 0.92 -4.72
N GLU A 113 -19.15 0.46 -5.85
CA GLU A 113 -19.73 -0.87 -6.02
C GLU A 113 -18.67 -1.98 -5.97
N SER A 114 -19.03 -3.14 -5.42
CA SER A 114 -18.10 -4.27 -5.25
C SER A 114 -17.57 -4.79 -6.58
N ASP A 115 -18.42 -4.84 -7.61
CA ASP A 115 -18.05 -5.31 -8.95
C ASP A 115 -17.01 -4.39 -9.61
N ASP A 116 -17.16 -3.07 -9.44
CA ASP A 116 -16.19 -2.11 -9.96
C ASP A 116 -14.87 -2.20 -9.20
N ARG A 117 -14.91 -2.34 -7.87
CA ARG A 117 -13.70 -2.54 -7.06
C ARG A 117 -12.92 -3.78 -7.47
N LEU A 118 -13.61 -4.87 -7.81
CA LEU A 118 -12.97 -6.07 -8.36
C LEU A 118 -12.27 -5.78 -9.70
N ARG A 119 -12.85 -4.95 -10.58
CA ARG A 119 -12.16 -4.53 -11.82
C ARG A 119 -10.88 -3.76 -11.52
N PHE A 120 -10.90 -2.87 -10.53
CA PHE A 120 -9.70 -2.17 -10.07
C PHE A 120 -8.65 -3.12 -9.47
N VAL A 121 -9.06 -4.16 -8.72
CA VAL A 121 -8.15 -5.21 -8.22
C VAL A 121 -7.38 -5.83 -9.38
N PHE A 122 -8.10 -6.31 -10.41
CA PHE A 122 -7.45 -6.92 -11.58
C PHE A 122 -6.56 -5.93 -12.33
N LEU A 123 -6.96 -4.66 -12.41
CA LEU A 123 -6.14 -3.61 -13.05
C LEU A 123 -4.82 -3.38 -12.30
N TYR A 124 -4.85 -3.27 -10.97
CA TYR A 124 -3.64 -3.09 -10.17
C TYR A 124 -2.74 -4.33 -10.17
N ILE A 125 -3.32 -5.53 -10.11
CA ILE A 125 -2.56 -6.79 -10.24
C ILE A 125 -1.92 -6.86 -11.63
N GLY A 126 -2.68 -6.57 -12.70
CA GLY A 126 -2.15 -6.54 -14.07
C GLY A 126 -1.02 -5.54 -14.23
N LEU A 127 -1.15 -4.35 -13.64
CA LEU A 127 -0.08 -3.35 -13.60
C LEU A 127 1.17 -3.89 -12.87
N ALA A 128 1.00 -4.47 -11.69
CA ALA A 128 2.10 -5.04 -10.91
C ALA A 128 2.82 -6.16 -11.70
N LEU A 129 2.06 -7.09 -12.29
CA LEU A 129 2.60 -8.19 -13.10
C LEU A 129 3.28 -7.68 -14.37
N GLY A 130 2.72 -6.69 -15.05
CA GLY A 130 3.33 -6.06 -16.21
C GLY A 130 4.66 -5.39 -15.87
N LEU A 131 4.72 -4.67 -14.75
CA LEU A 131 5.97 -4.07 -14.26
C LEU A 131 7.02 -5.14 -13.90
N VAL A 132 6.60 -6.24 -13.27
CA VAL A 132 7.48 -7.38 -12.94
C VAL A 132 8.01 -8.05 -14.21
N ALA A 133 7.15 -8.26 -15.21
CA ALA A 133 7.53 -8.91 -16.46
C ALA A 133 8.53 -8.08 -17.28
N ILE A 134 8.33 -6.76 -17.33
CA ILE A 134 9.23 -5.85 -18.06
C ILE A 134 10.61 -5.77 -17.38
N ASP A 135 10.66 -5.81 -16.04
CA ASP A 135 11.89 -5.61 -15.27
C ASP A 135 12.31 -6.84 -14.44
N TRP A 136 12.04 -8.04 -14.94
CA TRP A 136 12.22 -9.31 -14.21
C TRP A 136 13.65 -9.53 -13.69
N GLU A 137 14.67 -9.14 -14.46
CA GLU A 137 16.08 -9.25 -14.04
C GLU A 137 16.39 -8.36 -12.83
N ARG A 138 15.72 -7.23 -12.73
CA ARG A 138 15.87 -6.27 -11.63
C ARG A 138 15.12 -6.69 -10.38
N VAL A 139 13.97 -7.34 -10.53
CA VAL A 139 13.29 -7.99 -9.39
C VAL A 139 14.19 -9.07 -8.80
N LYS A 140 14.86 -9.88 -9.65
CA LYS A 140 15.84 -10.86 -9.18
C LYS A 140 17.04 -10.24 -8.47
N SER A 141 17.49 -9.05 -8.86
CA SER A 141 18.61 -8.39 -8.19
C SER A 141 18.27 -7.92 -6.78
N LEU A 142 17.01 -7.58 -6.48
CA LEU A 142 16.57 -7.24 -5.11
C LEU A 142 16.81 -8.38 -4.12
N PHE A 143 16.64 -9.63 -4.56
CA PHE A 143 16.87 -10.82 -3.72
C PHE A 143 18.33 -11.30 -3.74
N ARG A 144 19.18 -10.69 -4.59
CA ARG A 144 20.59 -11.05 -4.74
C ARG A 144 21.53 -10.10 -3.98
N GLU A 145 21.09 -8.91 -3.63
CA GLU A 145 21.83 -8.04 -2.71
C GLU A 145 21.82 -8.67 -1.30
N GLU A 146 22.95 -9.23 -0.84
CA GLU A 146 23.10 -9.67 0.55
C GLU A 146 23.07 -8.45 1.49
N PRO A 147 22.27 -8.46 2.57
CA PRO A 147 22.11 -7.30 3.47
C PRO A 147 23.38 -6.87 4.24
N TRP A 148 24.48 -7.62 4.14
CA TRP A 148 25.65 -7.51 5.01
C TRP A 148 26.96 -7.19 4.28
N ALA A 149 26.94 -6.98 2.96
CA ALA A 149 28.13 -6.70 2.16
C ALA A 149 28.58 -5.22 2.19
N LEU A 150 28.40 -4.54 3.33
CA LEU A 150 28.99 -3.23 3.61
C LEU A 150 30.01 -3.42 4.75
N GLY A 151 31.26 -3.64 4.36
CA GLY A 151 32.42 -3.46 5.24
C GLY A 151 32.71 -1.99 5.50
#